data_AF-A0A2S7IYR5-F1
#
_entry.id   AF-A0A2S7IYR5-F1
#
_cell.length_a   1.000
_cell.length_b   1.000
_cell.length_c   1.000
_cell.angle_alpha   90.00
_cell.angle_beta   90.00
_cell.angle_gamma   90.00
#
_symmetry.space_group_name_H-M   'P 1'
#
loop_
_entity.id
_entity.type
_entity.pdbx_description
1 polymer ?
#
loop_
_entity_poly.entity_id
_entity_poly.type
_entity_poly.pdbx_seq_one_letter_code
_entity_poly.pdbx_strand_id
1 'polypeptide(L)'
;MLSLNRRSVAVPTIATAMLVLADGESQAAFKKVRDTLVLCDFAQNCTVTLSPVASDGAPGLGVFRSSQSGSKPVLRLSYVDPSQTTGKMEISIDGQTLLDVDVSALKAENDQLDYTGDLAKTLDAMKNGRKLQLKFAGKTSTYSLSGLVGGLIYVDEQQSRDGTVEALQVKGSKPAPVPPQLKLIETVEEIPTEIRKDFSDETAVCGGASPGTFRNAGGFETKIADGLDLIGLPCGSPGAYNQPYVFYSRYENKIVPISLPTISDDGPTVTDTAWNIDWSQKALTLTAFFKGRGLGDCGIYDVWKATDSGEGRVRFVLLQERSKGDCDGNYAGGPEKWPTSWPINAK
;
A
#
# COMPACT_ATOMS: atom_id res chain seq x y z
N MET A 1 -40.30 -58.72 30.96
CA MET A 1 -40.36 -58.08 29.63
C MET A 1 -40.89 -56.68 29.82
N LEU A 2 -40.02 -55.67 29.85
CA LEU A 2 -40.37 -54.25 29.80
C LEU A 2 -39.18 -53.54 29.14
N SER A 3 -39.39 -53.10 27.91
CA SER A 3 -38.43 -52.42 27.05
C SER A 3 -38.32 -50.96 27.47
N LEU A 4 -37.12 -50.52 27.86
CA LEU A 4 -36.81 -49.12 28.15
C LEU A 4 -36.01 -48.53 26.98
N ASN A 5 -36.71 -47.70 26.22
CA ASN A 5 -36.24 -46.96 25.05
C ASN A 5 -35.17 -45.93 25.47
N ARG A 6 -33.90 -46.13 25.10
CA ARG A 6 -32.85 -45.11 25.20
C ARG A 6 -32.96 -44.14 24.01
N ARG A 7 -33.41 -42.91 24.28
CA ARG A 7 -33.25 -41.79 23.33
C ARG A 7 -31.83 -41.23 23.46
N SER A 8 -31.05 -41.35 22.40
CA SER A 8 -29.73 -40.70 22.27
C SER A 8 -29.93 -39.20 22.08
N VAL A 9 -29.38 -38.39 22.99
CA VAL A 9 -29.28 -36.92 22.83
C VAL A 9 -28.02 -36.64 22.02
N ALA A 10 -28.18 -36.14 20.80
CA ALA A 10 -27.08 -35.65 19.99
C ALA A 10 -26.65 -34.26 20.52
N VAL A 11 -25.41 -34.17 20.99
CA VAL A 11 -24.76 -32.88 21.31
C VAL A 11 -24.32 -32.27 19.98
N PRO A 12 -24.76 -31.07 19.60
CA PRO A 12 -24.26 -30.43 18.40
C PRO A 12 -22.83 -29.94 18.66
N THR A 13 -21.88 -30.50 17.93
CA THR A 13 -20.52 -30.00 17.82
C THR A 13 -20.59 -28.61 17.20
N ILE A 14 -20.34 -27.57 17.99
CA ILE A 14 -20.14 -26.21 17.48
C ILE A 14 -18.83 -26.25 16.70
N ALA A 15 -18.92 -26.33 15.38
CA ALA A 15 -17.78 -26.10 14.51
C ALA A 15 -17.43 -24.61 14.61
N THR A 16 -16.35 -24.30 15.33
CA THR A 16 -15.72 -22.99 15.31
C THR A 16 -15.27 -22.73 13.87
N ALA A 17 -16.07 -21.96 13.13
CA ALA A 17 -15.65 -21.43 11.85
C ALA A 17 -14.47 -20.48 12.12
N MET A 18 -13.25 -20.95 11.88
CA MET A 18 -12.13 -20.05 11.68
C MET A 18 -12.48 -19.20 10.46
N LEU A 19 -12.86 -17.94 10.71
CA LEU A 19 -12.85 -16.90 9.69
C LEU A 19 -11.39 -16.79 9.23
N VAL A 20 -11.06 -17.47 8.14
CA VAL A 20 -9.93 -17.08 7.30
C VAL A 20 -10.30 -15.70 6.80
N LEU A 21 -9.81 -14.67 7.48
CA LEU A 21 -9.72 -13.34 6.89
C LEU A 21 -8.89 -13.57 5.62
N ALA A 22 -9.55 -13.55 4.46
CA ALA A 22 -8.83 -13.45 3.21
C ALA A 22 -7.97 -12.20 3.35
N ASP A 23 -6.65 -12.35 3.25
CA ASP A 23 -5.73 -11.22 3.18
C ASP A 23 -6.30 -10.27 2.12
N GLY A 24 -6.83 -9.15 2.59
CA GLY A 24 -7.36 -8.12 1.72
C GLY A 24 -6.23 -7.58 0.88
N GLU A 25 -6.52 -7.19 -0.35
CA GLU A 25 -5.60 -6.37 -1.12
C GLU A 25 -5.30 -5.10 -0.31
N SER A 26 -4.02 -4.91 -0.04
CA SER A 26 -3.50 -3.73 0.66
C SER A 26 -3.45 -2.59 -0.34
N GLN A 27 -3.95 -1.43 0.06
CA GLN A 27 -3.95 -0.25 -0.80
C GLN A 27 -2.66 0.55 -0.63
N ALA A 28 -1.97 0.54 0.52
CA ALA A 28 -0.61 1.10 0.63
C ALA A 28 0.44 0.01 0.83
N ALA A 29 0.54 -0.89 -0.15
CA ALA A 29 1.26 -2.15 -0.03
C ALA A 29 2.77 -2.00 -0.29
N PHE A 30 3.60 -2.63 0.56
CA PHE A 30 5.04 -2.75 0.35
C PHE A 30 5.51 -4.21 0.44
N LYS A 31 6.38 -4.62 -0.48
CA LYS A 31 7.05 -5.92 -0.41
C LYS A 31 8.46 -5.87 -0.99
N LYS A 32 9.42 -6.43 -0.27
CA LYS A 32 10.75 -6.74 -0.80
C LYS A 32 10.81 -8.19 -1.23
N VAL A 33 11.11 -8.42 -2.51
CA VAL A 33 11.34 -9.75 -3.08
C VAL A 33 12.80 -9.80 -3.52
N ARG A 34 13.65 -10.46 -2.72
CA ARG A 34 15.12 -10.46 -2.90
C ARG A 34 15.67 -9.02 -2.94
N ASP A 35 16.07 -8.54 -4.11
CA ASP A 35 16.64 -7.24 -4.42
C ASP A 35 15.64 -6.27 -5.06
N THR A 36 14.42 -6.73 -5.30
CA THR A 36 13.34 -5.95 -5.92
C THR A 36 12.40 -5.42 -4.84
N LEU A 37 12.01 -4.15 -4.98
CA LEU A 37 11.04 -3.50 -4.11
C LEU A 37 9.75 -3.30 -4.87
N VAL A 38 8.62 -3.61 -4.26
CA VAL A 38 7.30 -3.25 -4.79
C VAL A 38 6.64 -2.28 -3.83
N LEU A 39 6.14 -1.18 -4.37
CA LEU A 39 5.35 -0.19 -3.65
C LEU A 39 4.07 0.06 -4.44
N CYS A 40 2.92 0.07 -3.77
CA CYS A 40 1.64 0.50 -4.31
C CYS A 40 1.10 1.68 -3.50
N ASP A 41 0.53 2.68 -4.18
CA ASP A 41 -0.24 3.77 -3.53
C ASP A 41 -1.68 3.33 -3.26
N PHE A 42 -2.45 4.12 -2.50
CA PHE A 42 -3.83 3.78 -2.09
C PHE A 42 -4.81 3.52 -3.26
N ALA A 43 -4.50 3.98 -4.48
CA ALA A 43 -5.29 3.65 -5.67
C ALA A 43 -4.81 2.36 -6.34
N GLN A 44 -3.94 1.61 -5.68
CA GLN A 44 -3.23 0.43 -6.16
C GLN A 44 -2.38 0.72 -7.40
N ASN A 45 -1.86 1.93 -7.60
CA ASN A 45 -0.85 2.13 -8.64
C ASN A 45 0.49 1.62 -8.11
N CYS A 46 1.07 0.64 -8.80
CA CYS A 46 2.21 -0.10 -8.28
C CYS A 46 3.47 0.13 -9.11
N THR A 47 4.62 0.24 -8.44
CA THR A 47 5.95 0.23 -9.07
C THR A 47 6.76 -0.95 -8.53
N VAL A 48 7.29 -1.76 -9.45
CA VAL A 48 8.33 -2.77 -9.16
C VAL A 48 9.68 -2.14 -9.46
N THR A 49 10.42 -1.74 -8.43
CA THR A 49 11.72 -1.08 -8.54
C THR A 49 12.86 -2.08 -8.39
N LEU A 50 13.78 -2.07 -9.35
CA LEU A 50 15.01 -2.84 -9.33
C LEU A 50 16.09 -2.08 -8.56
N SER A 51 16.77 -2.75 -7.63
CA SER A 51 17.93 -2.17 -6.96
C SER A 51 19.17 -2.27 -7.87
N PRO A 52 19.94 -1.19 -8.04
CA PRO A 52 21.19 -1.25 -8.79
C PRO A 52 22.24 -2.06 -8.03
N VAL A 53 23.08 -2.81 -8.75
CA VAL A 53 24.18 -3.60 -8.18
C VAL A 53 25.29 -2.69 -7.63
N ALA A 54 25.51 -1.54 -8.27
CA ALA A 54 26.37 -0.47 -7.78
C ALA A 54 25.57 0.84 -7.76
N SER A 55 25.59 1.54 -6.63
CA SER A 55 24.64 2.64 -6.35
C SER A 55 25.11 4.03 -6.77
N ASP A 56 26.39 4.23 -7.11
CA ASP A 56 26.95 5.56 -7.34
C ASP A 56 26.32 6.26 -8.56
N GLY A 57 25.30 7.09 -8.29
CA GLY A 57 24.57 7.86 -9.29
C GLY A 57 23.73 7.03 -10.27
N ALA A 58 23.46 5.76 -9.95
CA ALA A 58 22.56 4.93 -10.74
C ALA A 58 21.10 5.35 -10.49
N PRO A 59 20.30 5.60 -11.53
CA PRO A 59 18.90 5.95 -11.35
C PRO A 59 18.12 4.76 -10.76
N GLY A 60 17.00 5.04 -10.10
CA GLY A 60 15.99 4.01 -9.87
C GLY A 60 15.41 3.58 -11.21
N LEU A 61 15.27 2.27 -11.42
CA LEU A 61 14.62 1.73 -12.61
C LEU A 61 13.55 0.75 -12.17
N GLY A 62 12.34 0.89 -12.70
CA GLY A 62 11.24 0.00 -12.35
C GLY A 62 10.20 -0.16 -13.44
N VAL A 63 9.27 -1.07 -13.19
CA VAL A 63 8.05 -1.25 -13.98
C VAL A 63 6.88 -0.67 -13.19
N PHE A 64 6.27 0.39 -13.70
CA PHE A 64 5.04 0.95 -13.14
C PHE A 64 3.81 0.43 -13.88
N ARG A 65 2.72 0.18 -13.17
CA ARG A 65 1.39 -0.09 -13.75
C ARG A 65 0.31 0.49 -12.86
N SER A 66 -0.55 1.33 -13.42
CA SER A 66 -1.76 1.82 -12.71
C SER A 66 -2.80 0.70 -12.55
N SER A 67 -3.71 0.85 -11.59
CA SER A 67 -4.79 -0.13 -11.36
C SER A 67 -5.89 -0.10 -12.43
N GLN A 68 -5.90 0.93 -13.29
CA GLN A 68 -6.93 1.16 -14.30
C GLN A 68 -7.06 0.00 -15.30
N SER A 69 -8.29 -0.27 -15.76
CA SER A 69 -8.56 -1.31 -16.75
C SER A 69 -7.81 -1.03 -18.06
N GLY A 70 -7.20 -2.06 -18.65
CA GLY A 70 -6.38 -1.91 -19.86
C GLY A 70 -5.03 -1.20 -19.66
N SER A 71 -4.65 -0.86 -18.42
CA SER A 71 -3.37 -0.25 -18.12
C SER A 71 -2.21 -1.14 -18.55
N LYS A 72 -1.28 -0.57 -19.30
CA LYS A 72 -0.06 -1.25 -19.75
C LYS A 72 1.10 -0.91 -18.81
N PRO A 73 2.03 -1.85 -18.55
CA PRO A 73 3.24 -1.53 -17.82
C PRO A 73 4.06 -0.47 -18.57
N VAL A 74 4.73 0.40 -17.83
CA VAL A 74 5.68 1.39 -18.34
C VAL A 74 7.03 1.17 -17.66
N LEU A 75 8.12 1.54 -18.34
CA LEU A 75 9.44 1.60 -17.70
C LEU A 75 9.61 2.99 -17.08
N ARG A 76 9.90 3.02 -15.79
CA ARG A 76 9.98 4.23 -14.98
C ARG A 76 11.40 4.43 -14.47
N LEU A 77 11.95 5.61 -14.73
CA LEU A 77 13.20 6.08 -14.17
C LEU A 77 12.92 7.06 -13.04
N SER A 78 13.52 6.82 -11.88
CA SER A 78 13.43 7.66 -10.69
C SER A 78 14.81 8.16 -10.28
N TYR A 79 14.86 9.24 -9.49
CA TYR A 79 16.12 9.90 -9.10
C TYR A 79 16.93 10.39 -10.32
N VAL A 80 16.23 10.85 -11.35
CA VAL A 80 16.78 11.47 -12.56
C VAL A 80 16.35 12.92 -12.62
N ASP A 81 17.07 13.74 -13.41
CA ASP A 81 16.60 15.07 -13.76
C ASP A 81 15.49 14.94 -14.81
N PRO A 82 14.21 15.25 -14.49
CA PRO A 82 13.11 15.14 -15.44
C PRO A 82 13.20 16.18 -16.57
N SER A 83 14.06 17.20 -16.45
CA SER A 83 14.33 18.17 -17.52
C SER A 83 15.34 17.66 -18.56
N GLN A 84 15.93 16.48 -18.34
CA GLN A 84 16.80 15.82 -19.31
C GLN A 84 16.00 15.49 -20.58
N THR A 85 16.31 16.18 -21.67
CA THR A 85 15.63 16.02 -22.97
C THR A 85 16.53 15.46 -24.06
N THR A 86 17.82 15.27 -23.77
CA THR A 86 18.83 14.87 -24.76
C THR A 86 19.51 13.55 -24.37
N GLY A 87 20.15 12.91 -25.35
CA GLY A 87 20.82 11.63 -25.17
C GLY A 87 19.90 10.44 -25.44
N LYS A 88 20.38 9.25 -25.05
CA LYS A 88 19.71 7.97 -25.28
C LYS A 88 19.42 7.22 -23.99
N MET A 89 18.36 6.42 -24.03
CA MET A 89 18.07 5.35 -23.10
C MET A 89 18.20 4.02 -23.85
N GLU A 90 19.17 3.20 -23.45
CA GLU A 90 19.34 1.84 -23.96
C GLU A 90 19.11 0.83 -22.81
N ILE A 91 18.31 -0.20 -23.07
CA ILE A 91 18.09 -1.33 -22.15
C ILE A 91 18.62 -2.59 -22.81
N SER A 92 19.53 -3.27 -22.12
CA SER A 92 20.03 -4.58 -22.52
C SER A 92 19.78 -5.62 -21.44
N ILE A 93 19.30 -6.81 -21.83
CA ILE A 93 19.07 -7.95 -20.94
C ILE A 93 20.06 -9.05 -21.30
N ASP A 94 20.88 -9.46 -20.33
CA ASP A 94 21.92 -10.46 -20.51
C ASP A 94 22.81 -10.23 -21.75
N GLY A 95 23.08 -8.95 -22.07
CA GLY A 95 23.90 -8.52 -23.20
C GLY A 95 23.15 -8.28 -24.51
N GLN A 96 21.88 -8.66 -24.63
CA GLN A 96 21.05 -8.34 -25.78
C GLN A 96 20.34 -6.99 -25.59
N THR A 97 20.61 -6.03 -26.48
CA THR A 97 19.89 -4.74 -26.50
C THR A 97 18.47 -4.92 -27.03
N LEU A 98 17.49 -4.51 -26.24
CA LEU A 98 16.05 -4.66 -26.54
C LEU A 98 15.33 -3.33 -26.70
N LEU A 99 15.87 -2.26 -26.12
CA LEU A 99 15.41 -0.89 -26.32
C LEU A 99 16.62 0.01 -26.56
N ASP A 100 16.49 0.89 -27.54
CA ASP A 100 17.38 2.02 -27.81
C ASP A 100 16.48 3.16 -28.32
N VAL A 101 16.24 4.15 -27.47
CA VAL A 101 15.36 5.28 -27.75
C VAL A 101 16.01 6.58 -27.31
N ASP A 102 15.65 7.67 -27.98
CA ASP A 102 16.04 9.01 -27.53
C ASP A 102 15.31 9.37 -26.23
N VAL A 103 15.96 10.10 -25.33
CA VAL A 103 15.35 10.51 -24.06
C VAL A 103 14.09 11.36 -24.27
N SER A 104 13.98 12.07 -25.40
CA SER A 104 12.78 12.80 -25.81
C SER A 104 11.52 11.93 -26.02
N ALA A 105 11.68 10.61 -26.11
CA ALA A 105 10.56 9.66 -26.16
C ALA A 105 9.97 9.33 -24.78
N LEU A 106 10.64 9.73 -23.68
CA LEU A 106 10.16 9.56 -22.32
C LEU A 106 9.28 10.75 -21.93
N LYS A 107 8.30 10.49 -21.06
CA LYS A 107 7.41 11.51 -20.50
C LYS A 107 7.84 11.84 -19.08
N ALA A 108 7.93 13.13 -18.77
CA ALA A 108 8.15 13.58 -17.40
C ALA A 108 6.85 13.45 -16.61
N GLU A 109 6.90 12.77 -15.47
CA GLU A 109 5.78 12.53 -14.56
C GLU A 109 6.30 12.63 -13.12
N ASN A 110 5.86 13.61 -12.32
CA ASN A 110 6.19 13.73 -10.88
C ASN A 110 7.66 13.46 -10.50
N ASP A 111 8.60 14.19 -11.11
CA ASP A 111 10.06 14.04 -10.93
C ASP A 111 10.65 12.72 -11.45
N GLN A 112 9.94 12.03 -12.33
CA GLN A 112 10.31 10.76 -12.95
C GLN A 112 10.24 10.87 -14.47
N LEU A 113 10.87 9.91 -15.16
CA LEU A 113 10.77 9.75 -16.61
C LEU A 113 10.19 8.38 -16.96
N ASP A 114 9.08 8.37 -17.68
CA ASP A 114 8.36 7.16 -18.08
C ASP A 114 8.49 6.90 -19.57
N TYR A 115 8.90 5.70 -19.94
CA TYR A 115 8.81 5.19 -21.29
C TYR A 115 7.55 4.35 -21.46
N THR A 116 6.62 4.84 -22.29
CA THR A 116 5.29 4.24 -22.52
C THR A 116 5.18 3.49 -23.85
N GLY A 117 6.30 3.13 -24.47
CA GLY A 117 6.32 2.37 -25.73
C GLY A 117 5.93 0.90 -25.55
N ASP A 118 6.02 0.11 -26.63
CA ASP A 118 5.76 -1.33 -26.53
C ASP A 118 6.88 -2.04 -25.76
N LEU A 119 6.52 -2.56 -24.58
CA LEU A 119 7.42 -3.25 -23.67
C LEU A 119 7.26 -4.76 -23.68
N ALA A 120 6.42 -5.34 -24.55
CA ALA A 120 6.11 -6.78 -24.50
C ALA A 120 7.38 -7.65 -24.58
N LYS A 121 8.25 -7.39 -25.57
CA LYS A 121 9.51 -8.13 -25.76
C LYS A 121 10.51 -7.87 -24.63
N THR A 122 10.65 -6.61 -24.20
CA THR A 122 11.59 -6.24 -23.13
C THR A 122 11.19 -6.87 -21.81
N LEU A 123 9.90 -6.81 -21.45
CA LEU A 123 9.38 -7.39 -20.22
C LEU A 123 9.47 -8.92 -20.23
N ASP A 124 9.22 -9.57 -21.38
CA ASP A 124 9.41 -11.01 -21.51
C ASP A 124 10.88 -11.41 -21.31
N ALA A 125 11.81 -10.70 -21.92
CA ALA A 125 13.23 -10.92 -21.69
C ALA A 125 13.63 -10.64 -20.23
N MET A 126 13.11 -9.57 -19.62
CA MET A 126 13.37 -9.26 -18.21
C MET A 126 12.91 -10.38 -17.26
N LYS A 127 11.78 -11.05 -17.54
CA LYS A 127 11.29 -12.18 -16.74
C LYS A 127 12.15 -13.43 -16.86
N ASN A 128 12.77 -13.65 -18.03
CA ASN A 128 13.58 -14.83 -18.33
C ASN A 128 15.09 -14.59 -18.10
N GLY A 129 15.50 -13.33 -18.01
CA GLY A 129 16.89 -12.91 -17.86
C GLY A 129 17.36 -12.83 -16.41
N ARG A 130 18.66 -12.55 -16.24
CA ARG A 130 19.30 -12.43 -14.92
C ARG A 130 19.76 -11.02 -14.61
N LYS A 131 20.21 -10.30 -15.63
CA LYS A 131 20.82 -8.99 -15.49
C LYS A 131 20.23 -8.02 -16.52
N LEU A 132 19.91 -6.82 -16.05
CA LEU A 132 19.57 -5.67 -16.88
C LEU A 132 20.72 -4.66 -16.83
N GLN A 133 21.07 -4.12 -17.99
CA GLN A 133 21.95 -2.96 -18.12
C GLN A 133 21.17 -1.79 -18.71
N LEU A 134 21.16 -0.67 -17.99
CA LEU A 134 20.63 0.61 -18.43
C LEU A 134 21.81 1.48 -18.84
N LYS A 135 21.82 1.97 -20.07
CA LYS A 135 22.67 3.10 -20.46
C LYS A 135 21.78 4.31 -20.64
N PHE A 136 21.96 5.30 -19.77
CA PHE A 136 21.14 6.51 -19.73
C PHE A 136 22.04 7.73 -19.61
N ALA A 137 21.87 8.70 -20.50
CA ALA A 137 22.65 9.94 -20.52
C ALA A 137 24.17 9.72 -20.42
N GLY A 138 24.68 8.67 -21.11
CA GLY A 138 26.11 8.34 -21.16
C GLY A 138 26.66 7.53 -19.97
N LYS A 139 25.84 7.25 -18.95
CA LYS A 139 26.22 6.38 -17.82
C LYS A 139 25.60 5.00 -17.96
N THR A 140 26.34 3.96 -17.56
CA THR A 140 25.86 2.59 -17.57
C THR A 140 25.66 2.08 -16.14
N SER A 141 24.45 1.61 -15.84
CA SER A 141 24.08 1.03 -14.55
C SER A 141 23.61 -0.42 -14.75
N THR A 142 23.87 -1.27 -13.77
CA THR A 142 23.50 -2.69 -13.80
C THR A 142 22.51 -3.00 -12.69
N TYR A 143 21.49 -3.79 -13.01
CA TYR A 143 20.44 -4.23 -12.10
C TYR A 143 20.31 -5.74 -12.17
N SER A 144 20.02 -6.36 -11.04
CA SER A 144 19.65 -7.77 -10.98
C SER A 144 18.15 -7.93 -11.24
N LEU A 145 17.77 -8.99 -11.94
CA LEU A 145 16.38 -9.34 -12.23
C LEU A 145 15.84 -10.44 -11.30
N SER A 146 16.62 -10.82 -10.28
CA SER A 146 16.36 -12.00 -9.46
C SER A 146 15.02 -11.96 -8.71
N GLY A 147 14.55 -10.76 -8.32
CA GLY A 147 13.27 -10.55 -7.65
C GLY A 147 12.10 -10.15 -8.57
N LEU A 148 12.35 -9.87 -9.85
CA LEU A 148 11.37 -9.22 -10.73
C LEU A 148 10.07 -10.03 -10.84
N VAL A 149 10.17 -11.32 -11.15
CA VAL A 149 8.97 -12.17 -11.36
C VAL A 149 8.09 -12.21 -10.11
N GLY A 150 8.69 -12.37 -8.92
CA GLY A 150 7.91 -12.34 -7.68
C GLY A 150 7.34 -10.96 -7.37
N GLY A 151 8.03 -9.88 -7.77
CA GLY A 151 7.50 -8.52 -7.69
C GLY A 151 6.29 -8.32 -8.62
N LEU A 152 6.35 -8.79 -9.86
CA LEU A 152 5.23 -8.72 -10.81
C LEU A 152 4.02 -9.53 -10.34
N ILE A 153 4.23 -10.71 -9.74
CA ILE A 153 3.17 -11.50 -9.12
C ILE A 153 2.50 -10.69 -8.01
N TYR A 154 3.30 -10.07 -7.13
CA TYR A 154 2.75 -9.25 -6.05
C TYR A 154 1.94 -8.06 -6.57
N VAL A 155 2.38 -7.40 -7.65
CA VAL A 155 1.59 -6.34 -8.30
C VAL A 155 0.28 -6.88 -8.88
N ASP A 156 0.27 -8.08 -9.47
CA ASP A 156 -0.97 -8.73 -9.89
C ASP A 156 -1.88 -9.02 -8.70
N GLU A 157 -1.36 -9.53 -7.59
CA GLU A 157 -2.13 -9.79 -6.36
C GLU A 157 -2.76 -8.50 -5.82
N GLN A 158 -1.97 -7.42 -5.65
CA GLN A 158 -2.48 -6.16 -5.09
C GLN A 158 -3.53 -5.48 -5.97
N GLN A 159 -3.52 -5.74 -7.28
CA GLN A 159 -4.47 -5.17 -8.22
C GLN A 159 -5.61 -6.15 -8.60
N SER A 160 -5.76 -7.28 -7.89
CA SER A 160 -6.71 -8.37 -8.21
C SER A 160 -6.61 -8.93 -9.64
N ARG A 161 -5.42 -8.91 -10.23
CA ARG A 161 -5.17 -9.29 -11.63
C ARG A 161 -4.63 -10.70 -11.79
N ASP A 162 -4.33 -11.42 -10.72
CA ASP A 162 -3.89 -12.81 -10.80
C ASP A 162 -4.94 -13.71 -11.49
N GLY A 163 -4.50 -14.54 -12.44
CA GLY A 163 -5.38 -15.40 -13.23
C GLY A 163 -6.33 -14.65 -14.18
N THR A 164 -6.14 -13.34 -14.38
CA THR A 164 -6.87 -12.56 -15.37
C THR A 164 -6.12 -12.50 -16.70
N VAL A 165 -6.81 -12.05 -17.76
CA VAL A 165 -6.18 -11.79 -19.06
C VAL A 165 -5.13 -10.67 -19.01
N GLU A 166 -5.28 -9.74 -18.04
CA GLU A 166 -4.41 -8.57 -17.86
C GLU A 166 -3.25 -8.80 -16.88
N ALA A 167 -3.12 -9.99 -16.27
CA ALA A 167 -2.03 -10.31 -15.35
C ALA A 167 -0.65 -10.07 -16.00
N LEU A 168 0.34 -9.55 -15.28
CA LEU A 168 1.71 -9.45 -15.80
C LEU A 168 2.38 -10.81 -15.83
N GLN A 169 2.15 -11.66 -14.83
CA GLN A 169 2.83 -12.94 -14.70
C GLN A 169 1.89 -14.14 -14.71
N VAL A 170 0.98 -14.24 -13.72
CA VAL A 170 0.07 -15.38 -13.60
C VAL A 170 -1.14 -15.16 -14.50
N LYS A 171 -0.94 -15.31 -15.81
CA LYS A 171 -1.99 -15.16 -16.84
C LYS A 171 -3.12 -16.16 -16.63
N GLY A 172 -4.34 -15.74 -16.93
CA GLY A 172 -5.50 -16.64 -17.02
C GLY A 172 -6.61 -16.05 -17.88
N SER A 173 -7.82 -16.55 -17.69
CA SER A 173 -8.99 -16.21 -18.53
C SER A 173 -10.05 -15.37 -17.83
N LYS A 174 -9.85 -15.03 -16.54
CA LYS A 174 -10.79 -14.17 -15.82
C LYS A 174 -10.78 -12.76 -16.45
N PRO A 175 -11.93 -12.05 -16.45
CA PRO A 175 -11.96 -10.65 -16.88
C PRO A 175 -11.06 -9.79 -16.00
N ALA A 176 -10.65 -8.62 -16.53
CA ALA A 176 -9.95 -7.61 -15.74
C ALA A 176 -10.82 -7.15 -14.56
N PRO A 177 -10.20 -6.85 -13.39
CA PRO A 177 -10.94 -6.38 -12.24
C PRO A 177 -11.44 -4.94 -12.46
N VAL A 178 -12.45 -4.56 -11.68
CA VAL A 178 -12.89 -3.17 -11.60
C VAL A 178 -11.83 -2.40 -10.79
N PRO A 179 -11.32 -1.27 -11.30
CA PRO A 179 -10.35 -0.47 -10.55
C PRO A 179 -10.92 0.01 -9.19
N PRO A 180 -10.06 0.20 -8.18
CA PRO A 180 -10.46 0.80 -6.91
C PRO A 180 -11.18 2.14 -7.11
N GLN A 181 -12.31 2.32 -6.42
CA GLN A 181 -13.01 3.59 -6.36
C GLN A 181 -12.49 4.43 -5.19
N LEU A 182 -11.34 5.04 -5.41
CA LEU A 182 -10.67 5.91 -4.45
C LEU A 182 -10.00 7.06 -5.22
N LYS A 183 -10.04 8.25 -4.62
CA LYS A 183 -9.34 9.44 -5.11
C LYS A 183 -8.08 9.64 -4.28
N LEU A 184 -6.91 9.72 -4.93
CA LEU A 184 -5.68 10.14 -4.26
C LEU A 184 -5.71 11.63 -3.95
N ILE A 185 -5.09 12.00 -2.84
CA ILE A 185 -4.79 13.37 -2.45
C ILE A 185 -3.28 13.43 -2.31
N GLU A 186 -2.62 13.91 -3.36
CA GLU A 186 -1.16 13.88 -3.51
C GLU A 186 -0.50 15.19 -3.06
N THR A 187 -1.27 16.26 -2.92
CA THR A 187 -0.79 17.58 -2.51
C THR A 187 -1.69 18.23 -1.47
N VAL A 188 -1.16 19.21 -0.74
CA VAL A 188 -1.92 20.00 0.25
C VAL A 188 -3.02 20.81 -0.45
N GLU A 189 -2.81 21.22 -1.69
CA GLU A 189 -3.76 21.98 -2.50
C GLU A 189 -4.98 21.15 -2.92
N GLU A 190 -4.87 19.83 -2.93
CA GLU A 190 -5.96 18.91 -3.21
C GLU A 190 -6.82 18.60 -1.98
N ILE A 191 -6.32 18.89 -0.78
CA ILE A 191 -7.06 18.74 0.48
C ILE A 191 -8.29 19.66 0.44
N PRO A 192 -9.47 19.19 0.89
CA PRO A 192 -10.66 20.02 0.97
C PRO A 192 -10.43 21.32 1.75
N THR A 193 -10.92 22.44 1.21
CA THR A 193 -10.65 23.77 1.74
C THR A 193 -11.04 23.92 3.22
N GLU A 194 -12.07 23.21 3.66
CA GLU A 194 -12.60 23.24 5.03
C GLU A 194 -11.57 22.77 6.08
N ILE A 195 -10.70 21.83 5.70
CA ILE A 195 -9.70 21.21 6.60
C ILE A 195 -8.25 21.50 6.17
N ARG A 196 -8.04 22.13 5.01
CA ARG A 196 -6.69 22.42 4.48
C ARG A 196 -5.80 23.24 5.42
N LYS A 197 -6.41 24.12 6.23
CA LYS A 197 -5.70 24.93 7.23
C LYS A 197 -4.94 24.07 8.26
N ASP A 198 -5.34 22.82 8.46
CA ASP A 198 -4.67 21.91 9.41
C ASP A 198 -3.33 21.42 8.84
N PHE A 199 -3.06 21.63 7.54
CA PHE A 199 -1.89 21.13 6.81
C PHE A 199 -1.05 22.24 6.15
N SER A 200 -1.39 23.53 6.36
CA SER A 200 -0.93 24.63 5.50
C SER A 200 0.55 25.00 5.66
N ASP A 201 1.08 24.96 6.87
CA ASP A 201 2.46 25.36 7.20
C ASP A 201 3.00 24.56 8.39
N GLU A 202 4.26 24.79 8.77
CA GLU A 202 4.93 24.07 9.86
C GLU A 202 4.27 24.22 11.23
N THR A 203 3.46 25.27 11.45
CA THR A 203 2.78 25.54 12.72
C THR A 203 1.36 24.97 12.77
N ALA A 204 0.85 24.46 11.65
CA ALA A 204 -0.45 23.82 11.58
C ALA A 204 -0.45 22.47 12.33
N VAL A 205 -1.63 21.99 12.72
CA VAL A 205 -1.80 20.76 13.53
C VAL A 205 -1.14 19.54 12.88
N CYS A 206 -1.27 19.42 11.56
CA CYS A 206 -0.67 18.41 10.70
C CYS A 206 0.46 18.97 9.82
N GLY A 207 1.04 20.09 10.25
CA GLY A 207 2.08 20.84 9.55
C GLY A 207 3.43 20.13 9.46
N GLY A 208 4.29 20.61 8.56
CA GLY A 208 5.70 20.22 8.51
C GLY A 208 6.05 19.04 7.61
N ALA A 209 5.10 18.43 6.90
CA ALA A 209 5.44 17.54 5.78
C ALA A 209 5.89 18.36 4.56
N SER A 210 7.04 18.04 3.98
CA SER A 210 7.41 18.61 2.68
C SER A 210 6.46 18.11 1.57
N PRO A 211 6.28 18.82 0.44
CA PRO A 211 5.43 18.36 -0.65
C PRO A 211 5.76 16.94 -1.13
N GLY A 212 7.05 16.62 -1.28
CA GLY A 212 7.49 15.28 -1.68
C GLY A 212 7.18 14.23 -0.61
N THR A 213 7.34 14.58 0.66
CA THR A 213 7.01 13.71 1.79
C THR A 213 5.51 13.41 1.87
N PHE A 214 4.66 14.43 1.75
CA PHE A 214 3.21 14.27 1.76
C PHE A 214 2.76 13.37 0.62
N ARG A 215 3.25 13.62 -0.61
CA ARG A 215 2.95 12.80 -1.79
C ARG A 215 3.37 11.34 -1.60
N ASN A 216 4.56 11.09 -1.05
CA ASN A 216 5.08 9.74 -0.83
C ASN A 216 4.29 8.97 0.23
N ALA A 217 3.80 9.66 1.27
CA ALA A 217 2.90 9.06 2.24
C ALA A 217 1.50 8.80 1.63
N GLY A 218 1.03 9.72 0.79
CA GLY A 218 -0.23 9.63 0.06
C GLY A 218 -1.44 9.88 0.95
N GLY A 219 -2.30 10.82 0.55
CA GLY A 219 -3.64 10.95 1.10
C GLY A 219 -4.67 10.24 0.21
N PHE A 220 -5.85 9.98 0.76
CA PHE A 220 -6.95 9.43 -0.02
C PHE A 220 -8.33 9.89 0.45
N GLU A 221 -9.28 9.83 -0.48
CA GLU A 221 -10.70 9.97 -0.24
C GLU A 221 -11.44 8.80 -0.91
N THR A 222 -12.34 8.15 -0.16
CA THR A 222 -13.08 6.99 -0.67
C THR A 222 -14.47 6.88 -0.07
N LYS A 223 -15.38 6.24 -0.82
CA LYS A 223 -16.79 6.10 -0.45
C LYS A 223 -16.96 4.99 0.60
N ILE A 224 -17.68 5.30 1.68
CA ILE A 224 -18.12 4.30 2.67
C ILE A 224 -19.59 3.92 2.41
N ALA A 225 -20.44 4.92 2.15
CA ALA A 225 -21.85 4.74 1.78
C ALA A 225 -22.32 5.87 0.85
N ASP A 226 -23.59 5.86 0.44
CA ASP A 226 -24.11 6.96 -0.37
C ASP A 226 -24.07 8.29 0.40
N GLY A 227 -23.56 9.34 -0.23
CA GLY A 227 -23.30 10.63 0.41
C GLY A 227 -22.30 10.63 1.58
N LEU A 228 -21.55 9.54 1.79
CA LEU A 228 -20.66 9.39 2.93
C LEU A 228 -19.27 8.86 2.53
N ASP A 229 -18.27 9.72 2.70
CA ASP A 229 -16.89 9.43 2.30
C ASP A 229 -15.94 9.51 3.51
N LEU A 230 -14.89 8.69 3.47
CA LEU A 230 -13.75 8.69 4.38
C LEU A 230 -12.59 9.41 3.71
N ILE A 231 -11.96 10.32 4.43
CA ILE A 231 -10.73 10.99 4.02
C ILE A 231 -9.62 10.61 5.00
N GLY A 232 -8.51 10.08 4.50
CA GLY A 232 -7.30 9.77 5.28
C GLY A 232 -6.12 10.60 4.76
N LEU A 233 -5.44 11.32 5.66
CA LEU A 233 -4.37 12.26 5.27
C LEU A 233 -3.11 12.07 6.14
N PRO A 234 -1.91 12.06 5.53
CA PRO A 234 -0.66 12.13 6.29
C PRO A 234 -0.62 13.40 7.16
N CYS A 235 -0.33 13.26 8.46
CA CYS A 235 -0.41 14.37 9.42
C CYS A 235 0.93 14.68 10.09
N GLY A 236 1.69 15.60 9.50
CA GLY A 236 2.98 16.02 10.02
C GLY A 236 4.18 15.30 9.40
N SER A 237 5.37 15.72 9.80
CA SER A 237 6.63 15.13 9.34
C SER A 237 6.74 13.65 9.74
N PRO A 238 7.09 12.73 8.82
CA PRO A 238 7.40 11.35 9.17
C PRO A 238 8.62 11.30 10.08
N GLY A 239 8.56 10.40 11.06
CA GLY A 239 9.77 9.90 11.70
C GLY A 239 10.49 8.91 10.78
N ALA A 240 11.67 8.44 11.20
CA ALA A 240 12.45 7.45 10.44
C ALA A 240 11.68 6.15 10.13
N TYR A 241 10.63 5.84 10.91
CA TYR A 241 9.91 4.56 10.82
C TYR A 241 8.39 4.67 10.86
N ASN A 242 7.86 5.85 11.17
CA ASN A 242 6.46 6.05 11.46
C ASN A 242 5.96 7.28 10.71
N GLN A 243 4.94 7.07 9.86
CA GLN A 243 4.14 8.12 9.26
C GLN A 243 2.79 8.18 9.99
N PRO A 244 2.47 9.30 10.67
CA PRO A 244 1.15 9.54 11.25
C PRO A 244 0.11 9.90 10.19
N TYR A 245 -1.15 9.52 10.44
CA TYR A 245 -2.33 9.85 9.65
C TYR A 245 -3.49 10.28 10.54
N VAL A 246 -4.29 11.21 10.03
CA VAL A 246 -5.58 11.62 10.61
C VAL A 246 -6.71 11.29 9.63
N PHE A 247 -7.93 11.19 10.16
CA PHE A 247 -9.11 10.81 9.39
C PHE A 247 -10.25 11.80 9.57
N TYR A 248 -11.02 11.98 8.50
CA TYR A 248 -12.20 12.82 8.48
C TYR A 248 -13.37 12.09 7.83
N SER A 249 -14.57 12.36 8.31
CA SER A 249 -15.80 11.95 7.64
C SER A 249 -16.33 13.14 6.85
N ARG A 250 -16.55 12.92 5.56
CA ARG A 250 -17.29 13.85 4.70
C ARG A 250 -18.71 13.35 4.51
N TYR A 251 -19.68 14.19 4.84
CA TYR A 251 -21.10 13.92 4.62
C TYR A 251 -21.85 15.22 4.43
N GLU A 252 -22.89 15.20 3.60
CA GLU A 252 -23.61 16.42 3.19
C GLU A 252 -22.63 17.48 2.66
N ASN A 253 -22.54 18.63 3.35
CA ASN A 253 -21.59 19.72 3.06
C ASN A 253 -20.63 19.94 4.25
N LYS A 254 -20.30 18.88 5.00
CA LYS A 254 -19.46 18.95 6.21
C LYS A 254 -18.31 17.97 6.12
N ILE A 255 -17.20 18.36 6.74
CA ILE A 255 -16.04 17.50 6.96
C ILE A 255 -15.70 17.61 8.45
N VAL A 256 -15.73 16.49 9.15
CA VAL A 256 -15.50 16.44 10.61
C VAL A 256 -14.39 15.44 10.93
N PRO A 257 -13.51 15.70 11.90
CA PRO A 257 -12.47 14.77 12.30
C PRO A 257 -13.08 13.50 12.90
N ILE A 258 -12.36 12.38 12.77
CA ILE A 258 -12.71 11.08 13.36
C ILE A 258 -11.62 10.66 14.33
N SER A 259 -11.99 10.45 15.59
CA SER A 259 -11.15 9.75 16.57
C SER A 259 -11.36 8.23 16.45
N LEU A 260 -10.28 7.47 16.60
CA LEU A 260 -10.24 6.02 16.47
C LEU A 260 -10.32 5.35 17.86
N PRO A 261 -11.22 4.39 18.09
CA PRO A 261 -11.27 3.67 19.36
C PRO A 261 -10.00 2.84 19.60
N THR A 262 -9.46 2.86 20.82
CA THR A 262 -8.26 2.09 21.22
C THR A 262 -8.40 1.65 22.68
N ILE A 263 -7.56 0.72 23.14
CA ILE A 263 -7.50 0.30 24.54
C ILE A 263 -6.23 0.86 25.18
N SER A 264 -6.37 1.60 26.27
CA SER A 264 -5.24 2.00 27.13
C SER A 264 -5.23 1.20 28.44
N ASP A 265 -4.20 1.40 29.25
CA ASP A 265 -4.11 0.83 30.60
C ASP A 265 -5.27 1.26 31.52
N ASP A 266 -5.86 2.44 31.26
CA ASP A 266 -7.02 2.97 31.99
C ASP A 266 -8.37 2.48 31.44
N GLY A 267 -8.36 1.74 30.31
CA GLY A 267 -9.53 1.16 29.65
C GLY A 267 -9.79 1.70 28.24
N PRO A 268 -10.99 1.46 27.68
CA PRO A 268 -11.35 1.93 26.35
C PRO A 268 -11.30 3.46 26.24
N THR A 269 -10.64 3.95 25.20
CA THR A 269 -10.47 5.38 24.91
C THR A 269 -10.42 5.62 23.40
N VAL A 270 -9.98 6.79 22.96
CA VAL A 270 -9.76 7.13 21.55
C VAL A 270 -8.38 7.74 21.32
N THR A 271 -7.89 7.62 20.08
CA THR A 271 -6.72 8.34 19.54
C THR A 271 -7.11 9.10 18.27
N ASP A 272 -6.51 10.25 18.03
CA ASP A 272 -6.76 11.03 16.80
C ASP A 272 -5.81 10.67 15.65
N THR A 273 -4.85 9.77 15.90
CA THR A 273 -3.80 9.42 14.92
C THR A 273 -3.63 7.91 14.80
N ALA A 274 -3.46 7.45 13.55
CA ALA A 274 -2.97 6.10 13.24
C ALA A 274 -1.59 6.17 12.57
N TRP A 275 -0.83 5.08 12.62
CA TRP A 275 0.55 5.04 12.15
C TRP A 275 0.75 3.97 11.09
N ASN A 276 1.49 4.29 10.02
CA ASN A 276 1.85 3.36 8.94
C ASN A 276 0.64 2.56 8.45
N ILE A 277 -0.36 3.28 7.95
CA ILE A 277 -1.68 2.72 7.71
C ILE A 277 -1.74 1.92 6.41
N ASP A 278 -2.73 1.03 6.36
CA ASP A 278 -3.20 0.40 5.14
C ASP A 278 -4.74 0.39 5.12
N TRP A 279 -5.33 0.58 3.95
CA TRP A 279 -6.78 0.63 3.77
C TRP A 279 -7.24 -0.49 2.85
N SER A 280 -8.33 -1.18 3.21
CA SER A 280 -8.98 -2.15 2.32
C SER A 280 -10.41 -1.70 2.03
N GLN A 281 -10.65 -1.20 0.82
CA GLN A 281 -11.98 -0.79 0.39
C GLN A 281 -13.00 -1.95 0.39
N LYS A 282 -12.55 -3.17 0.08
CA LYS A 282 -13.41 -4.36 0.03
C LYS A 282 -13.90 -4.79 1.41
N ALA A 283 -13.03 -4.73 2.41
CA ALA A 283 -13.35 -5.11 3.78
C ALA A 283 -13.87 -3.94 4.62
N LEU A 284 -13.71 -2.71 4.12
CA LEU A 284 -13.88 -1.45 4.86
C LEU A 284 -13.02 -1.44 6.13
N THR A 285 -11.77 -1.91 6.03
CA THR A 285 -10.87 -2.03 7.18
C THR A 285 -9.67 -1.10 7.04
N LEU A 286 -9.34 -0.44 8.15
CA LEU A 286 -8.11 0.33 8.34
C LEU A 286 -7.19 -0.49 9.25
N THR A 287 -6.00 -0.81 8.76
CA THR A 287 -4.93 -1.42 9.54
C THR A 287 -3.89 -0.36 9.87
N ALA A 288 -3.34 -0.36 11.07
CA ALA A 288 -2.23 0.50 11.45
C ALA A 288 -1.16 -0.28 12.21
N PHE A 289 0.09 0.15 12.04
CA PHE A 289 1.22 -0.43 12.74
C PHE A 289 2.19 0.64 13.22
N PHE A 290 2.07 1.01 14.50
CA PHE A 290 3.08 1.83 15.15
C PHE A 290 4.32 0.98 15.47
N LYS A 291 5.48 1.36 14.95
CA LYS A 291 6.76 0.68 15.21
C LYS A 291 7.51 1.45 16.28
N GLY A 292 7.76 0.85 17.45
CA GLY A 292 8.45 1.54 18.55
C GLY A 292 9.83 2.07 18.17
N ARG A 293 10.85 1.21 18.17
CA ARG A 293 12.22 1.57 17.76
C ARG A 293 12.53 1.32 16.28
N GLY A 294 11.49 1.16 15.46
CA GLY A 294 11.61 1.08 14.01
C GLY A 294 11.84 -0.28 13.37
N LEU A 295 12.27 -1.29 14.14
CA LEU A 295 12.44 -2.64 13.61
C LEU A 295 11.12 -3.42 13.53
N GLY A 296 10.06 -2.94 14.20
CA GLY A 296 8.79 -3.66 14.31
C GLY A 296 8.89 -4.90 15.19
N ASP A 297 9.83 -4.93 16.12
CA ASP A 297 9.96 -5.92 17.19
C ASP A 297 9.10 -5.59 18.42
N CYS A 298 8.63 -4.34 18.50
CA CYS A 298 7.72 -3.80 19.51
C CYS A 298 6.83 -2.71 18.88
N GLY A 299 5.70 -2.41 19.50
CA GLY A 299 4.75 -1.41 19.02
C GLY A 299 3.29 -1.76 19.28
N ILE A 300 2.41 -1.16 18.47
CA ILE A 300 0.96 -1.35 18.52
C ILE A 300 0.47 -1.67 17.11
N TYR A 301 -0.37 -2.70 17.00
CA TYR A 301 -1.02 -3.15 15.79
C TYR A 301 -2.53 -3.07 15.97
N ASP A 302 -3.17 -2.28 15.11
CA ASP A 302 -4.59 -2.00 15.19
C ASP A 302 -5.30 -2.38 13.89
N VAL A 303 -6.51 -2.89 14.02
CA VAL A 303 -7.44 -3.10 12.91
C VAL A 303 -8.79 -2.53 13.28
N TRP A 304 -9.25 -1.56 12.51
CA TRP A 304 -10.59 -1.00 12.62
C TRP A 304 -11.43 -1.32 11.40
N LYS A 305 -12.75 -1.38 11.59
CA LYS A 305 -13.74 -1.40 10.51
C LYS A 305 -14.47 -0.07 10.42
N ALA A 306 -14.46 0.54 9.24
CA ALA A 306 -15.29 1.69 8.95
C ALA A 306 -16.76 1.26 8.85
N THR A 307 -17.65 2.05 9.42
CA THR A 307 -19.10 1.86 9.39
C THR A 307 -19.81 3.21 9.25
N ASP A 308 -21.00 3.17 8.67
CA ASP A 308 -21.96 4.26 8.52
C ASP A 308 -23.06 4.23 9.60
N SER A 309 -23.00 3.27 10.53
CA SER A 309 -24.07 3.04 11.50
C SER A 309 -24.15 4.10 12.61
N GLY A 310 -25.35 4.65 12.80
CA GLY A 310 -25.78 5.32 14.02
C GLY A 310 -25.91 6.85 13.98
N GLU A 311 -25.21 7.58 13.10
CA GLU A 311 -25.24 9.06 13.09
C GLU A 311 -25.00 9.71 11.71
N GLY A 312 -25.08 8.96 10.61
CA GLY A 312 -24.89 9.53 9.26
C GLY A 312 -23.48 10.05 8.97
N ARG A 313 -22.48 9.54 9.70
CA ARG A 313 -21.05 9.84 9.51
C ARG A 313 -20.22 8.55 9.58
N VAL A 314 -19.01 8.60 9.03
CA VAL A 314 -18.06 7.48 9.11
C VAL A 314 -17.60 7.34 10.56
N ARG A 315 -17.60 6.10 11.04
CA ARG A 315 -17.10 5.70 12.35
C ARG A 315 -16.21 4.49 12.19
N PHE A 316 -15.27 4.34 13.13
CA PHE A 316 -14.45 3.15 13.21
C PHE A 316 -14.87 2.31 14.42
N VAL A 317 -14.93 0.99 14.23
CA VAL A 317 -15.07 0.00 15.29
C VAL A 317 -13.76 -0.76 15.39
N LEU A 318 -13.15 -0.78 16.57
CA LEU A 318 -11.94 -1.56 16.82
C LEU A 318 -12.27 -3.05 16.75
N LEU A 319 -11.68 -3.73 15.77
CA LEU A 319 -11.79 -5.18 15.61
C LEU A 319 -10.70 -5.91 16.37
N GLN A 320 -9.49 -5.34 16.37
CA GLN A 320 -8.32 -5.96 16.98
C GLN A 320 -7.33 -4.88 17.39
N GLU A 321 -6.75 -5.06 18.57
CA GLU A 321 -5.57 -4.32 19.00
C GLU A 321 -4.60 -5.32 19.63
N ARG A 322 -3.34 -5.24 19.22
CA ARG A 322 -2.25 -6.04 19.77
C ARG A 322 -1.07 -5.15 20.10
N SER A 323 -0.38 -5.46 21.19
CA SER A 323 0.74 -4.66 21.63
C SER A 323 1.89 -5.52 22.14
N LYS A 324 3.09 -5.03 21.92
CA LYS A 324 4.31 -5.55 22.54
C LYS A 324 5.18 -4.36 22.94
N GLY A 325 5.32 -4.13 24.24
CA GLY A 325 6.09 -3.02 24.78
C GLY A 325 7.60 -3.23 24.72
N ASP A 326 8.06 -4.47 24.90
CA ASP A 326 9.49 -4.76 25.00
C ASP A 326 10.17 -4.72 23.63
N CYS A 327 11.07 -3.76 23.42
CA CYS A 327 11.84 -3.63 22.18
C CYS A 327 13.16 -4.43 22.25
N ASP A 328 13.05 -5.74 22.40
CA ASP A 328 14.15 -6.69 22.68
C ASP A 328 14.78 -7.35 21.43
N GLY A 329 14.30 -7.00 20.24
CA GLY A 329 14.71 -7.62 18.97
C GLY A 329 14.04 -8.97 18.68
N ASN A 330 13.21 -9.47 19.59
CA ASN A 330 12.36 -10.62 19.32
C ASN A 330 11.03 -10.16 18.70
N TYR A 331 10.84 -10.53 17.43
CA TYR A 331 9.65 -10.17 16.67
C TYR A 331 8.39 -10.90 17.13
N ALA A 332 8.52 -11.95 17.95
CA ALA A 332 7.41 -12.79 18.42
C ALA A 332 6.51 -13.31 17.28
N GLY A 333 7.09 -13.51 16.09
CA GLY A 333 6.39 -13.98 14.90
C GLY A 333 5.54 -12.92 14.18
N GLY A 334 5.69 -11.64 14.52
CA GLY A 334 5.07 -10.49 13.85
C GLY A 334 3.92 -9.85 14.65
N PRO A 335 3.51 -8.62 14.28
CA PRO A 335 2.48 -7.85 14.99
C PRO A 335 1.15 -8.59 15.17
N GLU A 336 0.73 -9.34 14.14
CA GLU A 336 -0.44 -10.24 14.14
C GLU A 336 -0.43 -11.31 15.25
N LYS A 337 0.75 -11.63 15.80
CA LYS A 337 0.95 -12.66 16.83
C LYS A 337 1.24 -12.10 18.22
N TRP A 338 1.35 -10.79 18.36
CA TRP A 338 1.55 -10.15 19.65
C TRP A 338 0.34 -10.35 20.58
N PRO A 339 0.53 -10.23 21.90
CA PRO A 339 -0.57 -10.26 22.86
C PRO A 339 -1.72 -9.33 22.46
N THR A 340 -2.95 -9.84 22.55
CA THR A 340 -4.17 -9.08 22.26
C THR A 340 -4.51 -8.15 23.42
N SER A 341 -4.57 -6.85 23.16
CA SER A 341 -5.29 -5.89 24.00
C SER A 341 -6.80 -5.97 23.72
N TRP A 342 -7.17 -6.24 22.46
CA TRP A 342 -8.57 -6.40 22.02
C TRP A 342 -8.70 -7.42 20.87
N PRO A 343 -9.78 -8.24 20.83
CA PRO A 343 -10.73 -8.44 21.91
C PRO A 343 -10.05 -9.07 23.12
N ILE A 344 -10.53 -8.76 24.32
CA ILE A 344 -10.08 -9.45 25.53
C ILE A 344 -10.57 -10.89 25.43
N ASN A 345 -9.66 -11.84 25.20
CA ASN A 345 -10.00 -13.24 25.27
C ASN A 345 -10.49 -13.54 26.69
N ALA A 346 -11.72 -14.07 26.81
CA ALA A 346 -12.21 -14.56 28.09
C ALA A 346 -11.23 -15.63 28.60
N LYS A 347 -10.69 -15.43 29.80
CA LYS A 347 -9.82 -16.40 30.46
C LYS A 347 -10.59 -17.64 30.89
#